data_AF-A0A1H3A1F0-F1
#
_entry.id   AF-A0A1H3A1F0-F1
#
_cell.length_a   1.000
_cell.length_b   1.000
_cell.length_c   1.000
_cell.angle_alpha   90.00
_cell.angle_beta   90.00
_cell.angle_gamma   90.00
#
_symmetry.space_group_name_H-M   'P 1'
#
loop_
_entity.id
_entity.type
_entity.pdbx_description
1 polymer ?
#
loop_
_entity_poly.entity_id
_entity_poly.type
_entity_poly.pdbx_seq_one_letter_code
_entity_poly.pdbx_strand_id
1 'polypeptide(L)'
;MNTSRPWKRRIARAAALTAAGASALVLTAVPSMAAQKCTGAAVANVCLAIDRLSNGEYAVHLGIDWHISKSDAAAIILGGGPLTAEMIGDDAFSDDHLFTVPLTDAGASDASGLSIDFDRVVPASFLDEDDTPFDRVDEVFGRIRITDRRTNTTQTFDTPEFVQRF
;
A
#
# COMPACT_ATOMS: atom_id res chain seq x y z
N MET A 1 15.34 -73.13 44.57
CA MET A 1 16.75 -73.12 45.02
C MET A 1 17.59 -72.36 44.01
N ASN A 2 18.47 -71.53 44.53
CA ASN A 2 19.16 -70.39 43.93
C ASN A 2 20.20 -70.81 42.87
N THR A 3 20.20 -70.21 41.68
CA THR A 3 21.43 -70.04 40.87
C THR A 3 21.43 -68.71 40.12
N SER A 4 22.44 -67.93 40.46
CA SER A 4 22.84 -66.64 39.93
C SER A 4 23.10 -66.68 38.41
N ARG A 5 22.73 -65.60 37.70
CA ARG A 5 23.23 -65.34 36.34
C ARG A 5 24.24 -64.19 36.33
N PRO A 6 25.47 -64.43 35.86
CA PRO A 6 26.56 -63.48 35.96
C PRO A 6 26.54 -62.38 34.89
N TRP A 7 26.90 -61.22 35.38
CA TRP A 7 27.42 -60.02 34.71
C TRP A 7 28.41 -60.36 33.58
N LYS A 8 28.15 -59.87 32.36
CA LYS A 8 29.20 -59.64 31.36
C LYS A 8 29.03 -58.26 30.75
N ARG A 9 29.88 -57.33 31.19
CA ARG A 9 30.15 -56.06 30.52
C ARG A 9 30.83 -56.36 29.17
N ARG A 10 30.33 -55.76 28.09
CA ARG A 10 31.14 -55.48 26.90
C ARG A 10 30.94 -54.02 26.51
N ILE A 11 32.07 -53.33 26.46
CA ILE A 11 32.23 -51.91 26.16
C ILE A 11 32.32 -51.72 24.65
N ALA A 12 31.73 -50.60 24.20
CA ALA A 12 31.97 -49.85 22.97
C ALA A 12 31.57 -50.46 21.62
N ARG A 13 30.76 -49.68 20.88
CA ARG A 13 31.19 -49.00 19.65
C ARG A 13 30.21 -47.87 19.31
N ALA A 14 30.75 -46.67 19.23
CA ALA A 14 30.07 -45.51 18.66
C ALA A 14 29.77 -45.78 17.18
N ALA A 15 28.54 -45.53 16.76
CA ALA A 15 28.19 -45.35 15.37
C ALA A 15 27.57 -43.95 15.26
N ALA A 16 28.36 -43.02 14.73
CA ALA A 16 27.91 -41.71 14.32
C ALA A 16 26.91 -41.88 13.17
N LEU A 17 25.65 -41.52 13.39
CA LEU A 17 24.70 -41.32 12.31
C LEU A 17 24.80 -39.86 11.88
N THR A 18 25.63 -39.64 10.87
CA THR A 18 25.61 -38.46 10.03
C THR A 18 24.26 -38.39 9.31
N ALA A 19 23.33 -37.60 9.84
CA ALA A 19 22.15 -37.19 9.10
C ALA A 19 22.57 -36.14 8.06
N ALA A 20 22.82 -36.62 6.85
CA ALA A 20 23.05 -35.77 5.70
C ALA A 20 21.75 -35.07 5.28
N GLY A 21 21.82 -33.74 5.19
CA GLY A 21 21.24 -32.97 4.09
C GLY A 21 19.74 -33.03 3.86
N ALA A 22 19.01 -32.15 4.54
CA ALA A 22 17.92 -31.43 3.91
C ALA A 22 18.05 -29.96 4.33
N SER A 23 18.87 -29.20 3.61
CA SER A 23 18.82 -27.75 3.69
C SER A 23 17.47 -27.33 3.13
N ALA A 24 16.47 -27.20 4.00
CA ALA A 24 15.27 -26.47 3.68
C ALA A 24 15.71 -25.06 3.33
N LEU A 25 15.77 -24.74 2.04
CA LEU A 25 15.71 -23.36 1.58
C LEU A 25 14.35 -22.85 2.07
N VAL A 26 14.34 -22.29 3.27
CA VAL A 26 13.26 -21.40 3.68
C VAL A 26 13.40 -20.21 2.75
N LEU A 27 12.67 -20.26 1.62
CA LEU A 27 12.32 -19.07 0.87
C LEU A 27 11.49 -18.23 1.83
N THR A 28 12.16 -17.38 2.61
CA THR A 28 11.50 -16.24 3.21
C THR A 28 11.04 -15.40 2.03
N ALA A 29 9.82 -15.66 1.56
CA ALA A 29 9.08 -14.69 0.78
C ALA A 29 8.97 -13.48 1.71
N VAL A 30 9.90 -12.54 1.55
CA VAL A 30 9.71 -11.20 2.10
C VAL A 30 8.43 -10.76 1.42
N PRO A 31 7.35 -10.45 2.15
CA PRO A 31 6.23 -9.79 1.51
C PRO A 31 6.86 -8.58 0.80
N SER A 32 6.69 -8.50 -0.51
CA SER A 32 6.85 -7.22 -1.20
C SER A 32 5.82 -6.34 -0.53
N MET A 33 6.23 -5.62 0.51
CA MET A 33 5.35 -4.67 1.15
C MET A 33 5.04 -3.67 0.05
N ALA A 34 3.75 -3.52 -0.25
CA ALA A 34 3.22 -2.36 -0.96
C ALA A 34 4.03 -1.15 -0.50
N ALA A 35 4.73 -0.50 -1.42
CA ALA A 35 5.28 0.78 -1.05
C ALA A 35 4.05 1.67 -0.83
N GLN A 36 3.85 2.08 0.42
CA GLN A 36 2.79 2.96 0.84
C GLN A 36 3.45 4.22 1.37
N LYS A 37 3.00 5.38 0.89
CA LYS A 37 3.42 6.68 1.38
C LYS A 37 2.21 7.44 1.89
N CYS A 38 2.34 7.95 3.11
CA CYS A 38 1.31 8.75 3.76
C CYS A 38 1.87 10.09 4.20
N THR A 39 1.04 11.14 4.20
CA THR A 39 1.45 12.45 4.74
C THR A 39 1.76 12.39 6.24
N GLY A 40 1.10 11.51 6.99
CA GLY A 40 1.22 11.41 8.45
C GLY A 40 0.66 12.63 9.19
N ALA A 41 -0.06 13.51 8.50
CA ALA A 41 -0.54 14.76 9.08
C ALA A 41 -1.77 14.54 9.97
N ALA A 42 -1.81 15.21 11.11
CA ALA A 42 -2.86 15.04 12.11
C ALA A 42 -4.24 15.57 11.67
N VAL A 43 -4.28 16.53 10.75
CA VAL A 43 -5.54 17.11 10.25
C VAL A 43 -6.11 16.28 9.11
N ALA A 44 -5.27 15.91 8.14
CA ALA A 44 -5.66 15.13 6.97
C ALA A 44 -4.51 14.18 6.61
N ASN A 45 -4.70 12.89 6.86
CA ASN A 45 -3.70 11.88 6.49
C ASN A 45 -4.09 11.29 5.14
N VAL A 46 -3.30 11.57 4.11
CA VAL A 46 -3.53 11.07 2.75
C VAL A 46 -2.49 10.00 2.47
N CYS A 47 -2.91 8.85 1.94
CA CYS A 47 -2.05 7.72 1.67
C CYS A 47 -2.21 7.23 0.23
N LEU A 48 -1.09 6.94 -0.43
CA LEU A 48 -1.02 6.24 -1.72
C LEU A 48 -0.27 4.92 -1.50
N ALA A 49 -0.83 3.83 -2.01
CA ALA A 49 -0.16 2.55 -2.13
C ALA A 49 -0.25 2.05 -3.59
N ILE A 50 0.86 1.51 -4.09
CA ILE A 50 0.95 0.95 -5.43
C ILE A 50 1.57 -0.44 -5.35
N ASP A 51 0.79 -1.45 -5.75
CA ASP A 51 1.15 -2.86 -5.67
C ASP A 51 1.26 -3.48 -7.05
N ARG A 52 2.43 -4.07 -7.35
CA ARG A 52 2.61 -4.82 -8.59
C ARG A 52 1.91 -6.17 -8.50
N LEU A 53 1.02 -6.43 -9.45
CA LEU A 53 0.29 -7.68 -9.57
C LEU A 53 1.06 -8.70 -10.42
N SER A 54 0.70 -9.98 -10.25
CA SER A 54 1.37 -11.09 -10.96
C SER A 54 1.22 -11.06 -12.49
N ASN A 55 0.24 -10.33 -13.01
CA ASN A 55 -0.03 -10.16 -14.43
C ASN A 55 0.68 -8.95 -15.06
N GLY A 56 1.49 -8.20 -14.29
CA GLY A 56 2.18 -7.00 -14.74
C GLY A 56 1.36 -5.72 -14.68
N GLU A 57 0.15 -5.76 -14.13
CA GLU A 57 -0.64 -4.58 -13.78
C GLU A 57 -0.30 -4.10 -12.36
N TYR A 58 -0.83 -2.94 -12.00
CA TYR A 58 -0.66 -2.31 -10.69
C TYR A 58 -2.00 -2.06 -10.03
N ALA A 59 -2.15 -2.50 -8.77
CA ALA A 59 -3.25 -2.08 -7.92
C ALA A 59 -2.85 -0.78 -7.21
N VAL A 60 -3.61 0.28 -7.47
CA VAL A 60 -3.43 1.61 -6.89
C VAL A 60 -4.53 1.82 -5.87
N HIS A 61 -4.14 2.12 -4.64
CA HIS A 61 -5.02 2.54 -3.57
C HIS A 61 -4.66 3.97 -3.17
N LEU A 62 -5.63 4.88 -3.19
CA LEU A 62 -5.43 6.23 -2.66
C LEU A 62 -6.64 6.63 -1.81
N GLY A 63 -6.34 7.05 -0.58
CA GLY A 63 -7.34 7.41 0.41
C GLY A 63 -6.90 8.54 1.34
N ILE A 64 -7.88 9.09 2.04
CA ILE A 64 -7.69 10.17 3.02
C ILE A 64 -8.53 9.92 4.27
N ASP A 65 -7.93 10.19 5.42
CA ASP A 65 -8.61 10.42 6.70
C ASP A 65 -8.53 11.92 7.04
N TRP A 66 -9.63 12.64 6.83
CA TRP A 66 -9.74 14.07 7.12
C TRP A 66 -10.54 14.30 8.41
N HIS A 67 -9.81 14.71 9.45
CA HIS A 67 -10.33 14.90 10.80
C HIS A 67 -11.18 16.17 10.91
N ILE A 68 -12.42 16.06 10.46
CA ILE A 68 -13.51 17.03 10.62
C ILE A 68 -14.62 16.45 11.50
N SER A 69 -15.63 17.25 11.83
CA SER A 69 -16.78 16.72 12.56
C SER A 69 -17.50 15.65 11.74
N LYS A 70 -17.99 14.60 12.38
CA LYS A 70 -18.82 13.56 11.73
C LYS A 70 -20.02 14.16 11.00
N SER A 71 -20.62 15.22 11.56
CA SER A 71 -21.72 15.94 10.92
C SER A 71 -21.30 16.65 9.63
N ASP A 72 -20.12 17.27 9.59
CA ASP A 72 -19.62 17.91 8.37
C ASP A 72 -19.21 16.87 7.33
N ALA A 73 -18.56 15.78 7.75
CA ALA A 73 -18.24 14.65 6.87
C ALA A 73 -19.51 14.08 6.21
N ALA A 74 -20.54 13.80 7.02
CA ALA A 74 -21.82 13.33 6.51
C ALA A 74 -22.47 14.33 5.55
N ALA A 75 -22.37 15.63 5.84
CA ALA A 75 -22.92 16.67 4.99
C ALA A 75 -22.20 16.78 3.64
N ILE A 76 -20.87 16.58 3.61
CA ILE A 76 -20.07 16.51 2.37
C ILE A 76 -20.51 15.31 1.52
N ILE A 77 -20.58 14.12 2.12
CA ILE A 77 -20.96 12.88 1.44
C ILE A 77 -22.38 12.98 0.87
N LEU A 78 -23.36 13.38 1.70
CA LEU A 78 -24.76 13.47 1.30
C LEU A 78 -25.05 14.65 0.37
N GLY A 79 -24.20 15.67 0.37
CA GLY A 79 -24.35 16.86 -0.47
C GLY A 79 -24.10 16.61 -1.96
N GLY A 80 -23.55 15.45 -2.35
CA GLY A 80 -23.33 15.10 -3.76
C GLY A 80 -22.32 16.00 -4.48
N GLY A 81 -21.40 16.62 -3.72
CA GLY A 81 -20.27 17.32 -4.31
C GLY A 81 -19.32 16.36 -5.04
N PRO A 82 -18.56 16.83 -6.04
CA PRO A 82 -17.48 16.02 -6.59
C PRO A 82 -16.49 15.59 -5.50
N LEU A 83 -16.25 14.28 -5.46
CA LEU A 83 -15.20 13.62 -4.68
C LEU A 83 -14.33 12.88 -5.70
N THR A 84 -13.16 13.43 -6.01
CA THR A 84 -12.31 12.89 -7.06
C THR A 84 -10.93 12.56 -6.52
N ALA A 85 -10.38 11.48 -7.04
CA ALA A 85 -8.99 11.13 -6.88
C ALA A 85 -8.29 11.18 -8.24
N GLU A 86 -7.07 11.68 -8.23
CA GLU A 86 -6.23 11.90 -9.39
C GLU A 86 -4.87 11.25 -9.14
N MET A 87 -4.33 10.60 -10.15
CA MET A 87 -2.91 10.24 -10.21
C MET A 87 -2.22 11.24 -11.12
N ILE A 88 -1.09 11.74 -10.66
CA ILE A 88 -0.36 12.84 -11.27
C ILE A 88 1.13 12.46 -11.32
N GLY A 89 1.77 12.70 -12.46
CA GLY A 89 3.23 12.67 -12.62
C GLY A 89 3.85 13.98 -12.12
N ASP A 90 4.97 13.90 -11.42
CA ASP A 90 5.65 15.04 -10.81
C ASP A 90 6.81 15.55 -11.68
N ASP A 91 6.47 16.23 -12.77
CA ASP A 91 7.45 16.76 -13.68
C ASP A 91 7.99 18.14 -13.25
N ALA A 92 9.29 18.38 -13.41
CA ALA A 92 9.95 19.61 -12.95
C ALA A 92 9.41 20.92 -13.59
N PHE A 93 8.67 20.81 -14.69
CA PHE A 93 8.11 21.93 -15.44
C PHE A 93 6.57 21.95 -15.50
N SER A 94 5.91 20.81 -15.37
CA SER A 94 4.45 20.68 -15.43
C SER A 94 3.99 19.32 -14.93
N ASP A 95 3.21 19.29 -13.83
CA ASP A 95 2.50 18.08 -13.39
C ASP A 95 1.69 17.44 -14.54
N ASP A 96 1.98 16.18 -14.86
CA ASP A 96 1.27 15.44 -15.89
C ASP A 96 0.06 14.69 -15.33
N HIS A 97 -1.12 14.95 -15.91
CA HIS A 97 -2.35 14.27 -15.49
C HIS A 97 -2.39 12.85 -16.06
N LEU A 98 -2.28 11.84 -15.19
CA LEU A 98 -2.28 10.45 -15.61
C LEU A 98 -3.71 9.92 -15.73
N PHE A 99 -4.49 10.00 -14.65
CA PHE A 99 -5.91 9.65 -14.66
C PHE A 99 -6.71 10.22 -13.49
N THR A 100 -8.03 10.25 -13.63
CA THR A 100 -8.99 10.59 -12.57
C THR A 100 -9.97 9.45 -12.34
N VAL A 101 -10.37 9.27 -11.09
CA VAL A 101 -11.47 8.39 -10.68
C VAL A 101 -12.42 9.12 -9.74
N PRO A 102 -13.73 8.81 -9.79
CA PRO A 102 -14.62 9.20 -8.71
C PRO A 102 -14.28 8.40 -7.46
N LEU A 103 -14.21 9.06 -6.32
CA LEU A 103 -14.15 8.39 -5.03
C LEU A 103 -15.55 7.87 -4.69
N THR A 104 -15.66 6.58 -4.36
CA THR A 104 -16.97 5.92 -4.22
C THR A 104 -17.19 5.27 -2.85
N ASP A 105 -16.12 4.95 -2.12
CA ASP A 105 -16.24 4.42 -0.76
C ASP A 105 -15.94 5.53 0.26
N ALA A 106 -17.00 6.19 0.72
CA ALA A 106 -16.90 7.32 1.65
C ALA A 106 -17.65 7.04 2.94
N GLY A 107 -16.97 7.24 4.07
CA GLY A 107 -17.49 7.04 5.42
C GLY A 107 -17.36 8.29 6.29
N ALA A 108 -18.31 8.45 7.21
CA ALA A 108 -18.25 9.47 8.25
C ALA A 108 -18.21 8.80 9.63
N SER A 109 -17.19 9.11 10.43
CA SER A 109 -17.00 8.55 11.77
C SER A 109 -16.57 9.59 12.79
N ASP A 110 -16.77 9.30 14.08
CA ASP A 110 -16.31 10.17 15.17
C ASP A 110 -14.78 10.08 15.39
N ALA A 111 -14.14 9.02 14.87
CA ALA A 111 -12.71 8.78 15.04
C ALA A 111 -11.86 9.48 13.98
N SER A 112 -12.27 9.38 12.71
CA SER A 112 -11.53 9.88 11.55
C SER A 112 -12.16 11.12 10.89
N GLY A 113 -13.40 11.46 11.24
CA GLY A 113 -14.16 12.49 10.53
C GLY A 113 -14.66 11.96 9.20
N LEU A 114 -14.04 12.39 8.09
CA LEU A 114 -14.29 11.88 6.75
C LEU A 114 -13.18 10.91 6.37
N SER A 115 -13.54 9.65 6.08
CA SER A 115 -12.64 8.68 5.44
C SER A 115 -13.16 8.40 4.05
N ILE A 116 -12.29 8.46 3.04
CA ILE A 116 -12.67 8.14 1.67
C ILE A 116 -11.47 7.59 0.91
N ASP A 117 -11.72 6.57 0.11
CA ASP A 117 -10.68 5.92 -0.69
C ASP A 117 -11.21 5.41 -2.03
N PHE A 118 -10.27 4.93 -2.84
CA PHE A 118 -10.57 4.08 -3.97
C PHE A 118 -9.45 3.06 -4.19
N ASP A 119 -9.82 2.00 -4.90
CA ASP A 119 -8.90 1.04 -5.50
C ASP A 119 -9.09 1.01 -7.02
N ARG A 120 -7.98 0.97 -7.76
CA ARG A 120 -8.01 0.76 -9.21
C ARG A 120 -6.85 -0.10 -9.67
N VAL A 121 -7.14 -1.03 -10.57
CA VAL A 121 -6.09 -1.74 -11.30
C VAL A 121 -5.81 -1.01 -12.61
N VAL A 122 -4.53 -0.72 -12.87
CA VAL A 122 -4.06 -0.02 -14.06
C VAL A 122 -2.87 -0.75 -14.69
N PRO A 123 -2.67 -0.66 -16.01
CA PRO A 123 -1.43 -1.14 -16.64
C PRO A 123 -0.25 -0.21 -16.26
N ALA A 124 0.98 -0.72 -16.36
CA ALA A 124 2.21 0.05 -16.09
C ALA A 124 2.24 1.40 -16.83
N SER A 125 1.81 1.42 -18.09
CA SER A 125 1.80 2.62 -18.95
C SER A 125 0.86 3.75 -18.50
N PHE A 126 0.10 3.57 -17.41
CA PHE A 126 -0.73 4.61 -16.79
C PHE A 126 -0.04 5.27 -15.59
N LEU A 127 1.08 4.70 -15.14
CA LEU A 127 1.92 5.22 -14.05
C LEU A 127 3.31 5.62 -14.55
N ASP A 128 3.58 5.36 -15.83
CA ASP A 128 4.79 5.70 -16.56
C ASP A 128 4.68 7.18 -16.98
N GLU A 129 5.37 8.05 -16.24
CA GLU A 129 5.44 9.48 -16.57
C GLU A 129 6.55 9.75 -17.59
N ASP A 130 7.61 8.91 -17.61
CA ASP A 130 8.87 9.22 -18.26
C ASP A 130 9.21 8.29 -19.42
N ASP A 131 8.92 8.72 -20.66
CA ASP A 131 9.33 8.01 -21.87
C ASP A 131 10.80 8.23 -22.26
N THR A 132 11.49 9.13 -21.54
CA THR A 132 12.80 9.61 -21.98
C THR A 132 13.92 8.66 -21.59
N PRO A 133 14.98 8.50 -22.41
CA PRO A 133 16.07 7.58 -22.10
C PRO A 133 17.00 8.02 -20.96
N PHE A 134 16.76 9.22 -20.40
CA PHE A 134 17.63 9.89 -19.42
C PHE A 134 17.05 9.88 -18.02
N ASP A 135 15.73 9.96 -17.89
CA ASP A 135 15.06 9.57 -16.68
C ASP A 135 14.68 8.09 -16.74
N ARG A 136 14.69 7.42 -15.61
CA ARG A 136 14.33 6.00 -15.54
C ARG A 136 13.57 5.73 -14.26
N VAL A 137 12.99 6.73 -13.64
CA VAL A 137 12.26 6.58 -12.40
C VAL A 137 10.99 7.37 -12.57
N ASP A 138 9.86 6.72 -12.31
CA ASP A 138 8.57 7.36 -12.37
C ASP A 138 8.33 8.05 -11.02
N GLU A 139 8.05 9.35 -11.07
CA GLU A 139 7.63 10.14 -9.92
C GLU A 139 6.13 10.41 -10.00
N VAL A 140 5.36 9.75 -9.13
CA VAL A 140 3.90 9.91 -9.11
C VAL A 140 3.38 10.29 -7.73
N PHE A 141 2.33 11.08 -7.66
CA PHE A 141 1.59 11.33 -6.43
C PHE A 141 0.08 11.24 -6.64
N GLY A 142 -0.62 11.01 -5.54
CA GLY A 142 -2.07 10.99 -5.48
C GLY A 142 -2.62 12.34 -5.04
N ARG A 143 -3.66 12.82 -5.70
CA ARG A 143 -4.38 14.05 -5.34
C ARG A 143 -5.86 13.74 -5.11
N ILE A 144 -6.38 14.14 -3.97
CA ILE A 144 -7.80 14.07 -3.63
C ILE A 144 -8.40 15.47 -3.62
N ARG A 145 -9.49 15.67 -4.37
CA ARG A 145 -10.28 16.90 -4.37
C ARG A 145 -11.68 16.63 -3.83
N ILE A 146 -12.06 17.41 -2.82
CA ILE A 146 -13.34 17.29 -2.13
C ILE A 146 -14.07 18.62 -2.20
N THR A 147 -15.27 18.64 -2.78
CA THR A 147 -16.09 19.85 -2.90
C THR A 147 -17.26 19.81 -1.91
N ASP A 148 -17.27 20.73 -0.94
CA ASP A 148 -18.43 20.94 -0.08
C ASP A 148 -19.44 21.87 -0.77
N ARG A 149 -20.57 21.29 -1.22
CA ARG A 149 -21.63 22.03 -1.91
C ARG A 149 -22.34 23.06 -1.03
N ARG A 150 -22.31 22.92 0.30
CA ARG A 150 -22.95 23.89 1.21
C ARG A 150 -22.24 25.22 1.20
N THR A 151 -20.91 25.19 1.04
CA THR A 151 -20.03 26.37 1.07
C THR A 151 -19.45 26.70 -0.29
N ASN A 152 -19.62 25.81 -1.28
CA ASN A 152 -18.99 25.89 -2.60
C ASN A 152 -17.47 26.02 -2.52
N THR A 153 -16.86 25.34 -1.54
CA THR A 153 -15.41 25.30 -1.34
C THR A 153 -14.88 23.95 -1.78
N THR A 154 -13.77 23.95 -2.53
CA THR A 154 -13.02 22.75 -2.86
C THR A 154 -11.73 22.72 -2.05
N GLN A 155 -11.49 21.60 -1.39
CA GLN A 155 -10.22 21.29 -0.73
C GLN A 155 -9.45 20.29 -1.57
N THR A 156 -8.13 20.48 -1.62
CA THR A 156 -7.20 19.60 -2.34
C THR A 156 -6.19 19.05 -1.36
N PHE A 157 -5.93 17.76 -1.43
CA PHE A 157 -5.00 17.05 -0.57
C PHE A 157 -4.10 16.15 -1.40
N ASP A 158 -2.80 16.29 -1.25
CA ASP A 158 -1.81 15.53 -2.01
C ASP A 158 -1.08 14.55 -1.09
N THR A 159 -0.73 13.38 -1.63
CA THR A 159 0.19 12.45 -0.97
C THR A 159 1.63 12.94 -1.11
N PRO A 160 2.58 12.39 -0.33
CA PRO A 160 3.98 12.49 -0.72
C PRO A 160 4.19 11.83 -2.09
N GLU A 161 5.15 12.38 -2.83
CA GLU A 161 5.66 11.81 -4.08
C GLU A 161 6.14 10.39 -3.88
N PHE A 162 5.88 9.55 -4.87
CA PHE A 162 6.17 8.14 -4.92
C PHE A 162 7.11 7.85 -6.09
N VAL A 163 8.31 7.37 -5.76
CA VAL A 163 9.44 7.27 -6.67
C VAL A 163 9.71 5.79 -6.90
N GLN A 164 9.36 5.27 -8.08
CA GLN A 164 9.50 3.84 -8.40
C GLN A 164 9.66 3.63 -9.91
N ARG A 165 10.13 2.44 -10.32
CA ARG A 165 10.02 1.97 -11.71
C ARG A 165 8.80 1.07 -11.86
N PHE A 166 7.86 1.43 -12.73
CA PHE A 166 6.68 0.62 -13.03
C PHE A 166 6.87 -0.32 -14.23
#